data_AF-A0A7Y1MT94-F1
#
_entry.id   AF-A0A7Y1MT94-F1
#
_cell.length_a   1.000
_cell.length_b   1.000
_cell.length_c   1.000
_cell.angle_alpha   90.00
_cell.angle_beta   90.00
_cell.angle_gamma   90.00
#
_symmetry.space_group_name_H-M   'P 1'
#
loop_
_entity.id
_entity.type
_entity.pdbx_description
1 polymer ?
#
loop_
_entity_poly.entity_id
_entity_poly.type
_entity_poly.pdbx_seq_one_letter_code
_entity_poly.pdbx_strand_id
1 'polypeptide(L)'
;MKQSLQGKKVLYIAPRFFGYESEIRDELTKRGAHVDFLLDRPFDTPLLKAITRVSRELVIGAADRFYENQLESLKGQDYDYVFVINGQTLSSVTLARWHQYYPRAKFVLYMWDSFGNRRWAVDNLNYFDVKFTFDREDAKAYGLNFRPLFFSSGFEASSQVAIEWDISFIGTAHTDRYAIASKVAAALGKKSKIYWYLFLQAPWVYWLYKISNRSFREAKLTDFKFSSLTKSDVQSIFNASGCILDIEHPKQTGLTMRTLETLGARKKLVTTNQSVRHYDFFDECNICVVDRWAPKIPSDFLTTPYRDIDVNIYHSYRLEGWVDEIFQVAQR
;
A
#
# COMPACT_ATOMS: atom_id res chain seq x y z
N MET A 1 -19.34 13.11 -4.30
CA MET A 1 -19.90 12.70 -5.61
C MET A 1 -19.17 11.45 -6.05
N LYS A 2 -19.87 10.40 -6.46
CA LYS A 2 -19.22 9.20 -7.01
C LYS A 2 -18.98 9.40 -8.51
N GLN A 3 -17.74 9.30 -8.94
CA GLN A 3 -17.35 9.34 -10.34
C GLN A 3 -17.91 8.11 -11.05
N SER A 4 -18.86 8.33 -11.96
CA SER A 4 -19.47 7.24 -12.74
C SER A 4 -18.53 6.78 -13.85
N LEU A 5 -18.47 5.46 -14.04
CA LEU A 5 -17.75 4.80 -15.14
C LEU A 5 -18.73 3.99 -16.00
N GLN A 6 -20.01 4.37 -15.99
CA GLN A 6 -21.07 3.61 -16.66
C GLN A 6 -20.75 3.41 -18.15
N GLY A 7 -20.68 2.13 -18.56
CA GLY A 7 -20.41 1.72 -19.95
C GLY A 7 -18.95 1.90 -20.39
N LYS A 8 -18.05 2.36 -19.51
CA LYS A 8 -16.64 2.52 -19.84
C LYS A 8 -15.93 1.17 -19.84
N LYS A 9 -15.04 0.96 -20.82
CA LYS A 9 -14.17 -0.21 -20.90
C LYS A 9 -12.79 0.12 -20.33
N VAL A 10 -12.36 -0.63 -19.33
CA VAL A 10 -11.08 -0.43 -18.64
C VAL A 10 -10.24 -1.69 -18.77
N LEU A 11 -9.08 -1.57 -19.41
CA LEU A 11 -8.02 -2.56 -19.28
C LEU A 11 -7.24 -2.23 -18.00
N TYR A 12 -7.38 -3.06 -16.98
CA TYR A 12 -6.80 -2.84 -15.66
C TYR A 12 -5.60 -3.76 -15.44
N ILE A 13 -4.45 -3.19 -15.06
CA ILE A 13 -3.20 -3.90 -14.86
C ILE A 13 -2.69 -3.63 -13.46
N ALA A 14 -2.55 -4.66 -12.64
CA ALA A 14 -2.00 -4.51 -11.28
C ALA A 14 -1.29 -5.77 -10.80
N PRO A 15 -0.30 -5.64 -9.90
CA PRO A 15 0.31 -6.80 -9.26
C PRO A 15 -0.66 -7.38 -8.22
N ARG A 16 -0.55 -8.68 -7.91
CA ARG A 16 -1.22 -9.24 -6.74
C ARG A 16 -0.64 -8.62 -5.47
N PHE A 17 -1.47 -7.98 -4.66
CA PHE A 17 -1.02 -7.31 -3.45
C PHE A 17 -2.12 -7.28 -2.40
N PHE A 18 -2.13 -8.29 -1.52
CA PHE A 18 -3.03 -8.40 -0.37
C PHE A 18 -4.53 -8.31 -0.68
N GLY A 19 -4.93 -8.58 -1.94
CA GLY A 19 -6.32 -8.54 -2.38
C GLY A 19 -6.80 -7.16 -2.84
N TYR A 20 -6.01 -6.10 -2.65
CA TYR A 20 -6.38 -4.75 -3.10
C TYR A 20 -6.55 -4.68 -4.62
N GLU A 21 -5.82 -5.51 -5.38
CA GLU A 21 -5.99 -5.56 -6.83
C GLU A 21 -7.42 -5.97 -7.22
N SER A 22 -8.01 -6.91 -6.47
CA SER A 22 -9.39 -7.35 -6.69
C SER A 22 -10.39 -6.30 -6.22
N GLU A 23 -10.14 -5.66 -5.08
CA GLU A 23 -11.02 -4.62 -4.54
C GLU A 23 -11.11 -3.40 -5.45
N ILE A 24 -10.00 -2.97 -6.05
CA ILE A 24 -9.97 -1.89 -7.05
C ILE A 24 -10.81 -2.29 -8.26
N ARG A 25 -10.60 -3.50 -8.81
CA ARG A 25 -11.38 -4.01 -9.95
C ARG A 25 -12.88 -4.04 -9.64
N ASP A 26 -13.24 -4.49 -8.44
CA ASP A 26 -14.62 -4.63 -8.02
C ASP A 26 -15.28 -3.25 -7.83
N GLU A 27 -14.56 -2.25 -7.30
CA GLU A 27 -15.04 -0.87 -7.21
C GLU A 27 -15.20 -0.21 -8.60
N LEU A 28 -14.30 -0.47 -9.56
CA LEU A 28 -14.46 -0.02 -10.95
C LEU A 28 -15.73 -0.63 -11.58
N THR A 29 -15.92 -1.94 -11.42
CA THR A 29 -17.10 -2.67 -11.91
C THR A 29 -18.39 -2.13 -11.29
N LYS A 30 -18.38 -1.90 -9.98
CA LYS A 30 -19.51 -1.34 -9.22
C LYS A 30 -19.91 0.07 -9.69
N ARG A 31 -19.00 0.81 -10.32
CA ARG A 31 -19.28 2.12 -10.95
C ARG A 31 -19.80 2.02 -12.38
N GLY A 32 -20.02 0.80 -12.88
CA GLY A 32 -20.59 0.50 -14.19
C GLY A 32 -19.54 0.30 -15.29
N ALA A 33 -18.26 0.16 -14.95
CA ALA A 33 -17.22 -0.15 -15.91
C ALA A 33 -17.23 -1.64 -16.29
N HIS A 34 -16.89 -1.93 -17.54
CA HIS A 34 -16.47 -3.26 -17.98
C HIS A 34 -14.95 -3.36 -17.80
N VAL A 35 -14.49 -4.27 -16.95
CA VAL A 35 -13.07 -4.33 -16.55
C VAL A 35 -12.45 -5.65 -17.00
N ASP A 36 -11.47 -5.56 -17.91
CA ASP A 36 -10.58 -6.67 -18.22
C ASP A 36 -9.33 -6.54 -17.37
N PHE A 37 -8.99 -7.60 -16.62
CA PHE A 37 -7.88 -7.57 -15.66
C PHE A 37 -6.67 -8.39 -16.13
N LEU A 38 -5.51 -7.76 -16.15
CA LEU A 38 -4.22 -8.40 -16.38
C LEU A 38 -3.30 -8.24 -15.16
N LEU A 39 -2.56 -9.29 -14.84
CA LEU A 39 -1.56 -9.23 -13.78
C LEU A 39 -0.31 -8.48 -14.27
N ASP A 40 0.16 -7.51 -13.48
CA ASP A 40 1.43 -6.78 -13.67
C ASP A 40 2.68 -7.65 -13.40
N ARG A 41 2.47 -8.97 -13.29
CA ARG A 41 3.51 -9.96 -13.08
C ARG A 41 2.96 -11.34 -13.46
N PRO A 42 3.57 -12.05 -14.43
CA PRO A 42 3.13 -13.40 -14.79
C PRO A 42 3.46 -14.46 -13.74
N PHE A 43 4.38 -14.16 -12.82
CA PHE A 43 5.11 -15.16 -12.04
C PHE A 43 4.99 -14.92 -10.52
N ASP A 44 4.24 -15.79 -9.83
CA ASP A 44 4.01 -15.69 -8.39
C ASP A 44 5.02 -16.47 -7.51
N THR A 45 5.96 -17.22 -8.09
CA THR A 45 6.84 -18.08 -7.30
C THR A 45 7.96 -17.30 -6.59
N PRO A 46 8.33 -17.66 -5.34
CA PRO A 46 9.43 -17.03 -4.60
C PRO A 46 10.78 -17.07 -5.33
N LEU A 47 11.06 -18.14 -6.09
CA LEU A 47 12.27 -18.29 -6.90
C LEU A 47 12.31 -17.23 -8.02
N LEU A 48 11.19 -16.99 -8.70
CA LEU A 48 11.10 -15.95 -9.72
C LEU A 48 11.09 -14.54 -9.10
N LYS A 49 10.66 -14.37 -7.84
CA LYS A 49 10.87 -13.12 -7.05
C LYS A 49 12.36 -12.83 -6.79
N ALA A 50 13.16 -13.87 -6.56
CA ALA A 50 14.61 -13.72 -6.47
C ALA A 50 15.24 -13.41 -7.83
N ILE A 51 14.83 -14.12 -8.90
CA ILE A 51 15.34 -13.89 -10.27
C ILE A 51 15.02 -12.48 -10.78
N THR A 52 13.83 -11.92 -10.46
CA THR A 52 13.50 -10.52 -10.77
C THR A 52 14.48 -9.50 -10.19
N ARG A 53 15.17 -9.85 -9.10
CA ARG A 53 16.19 -8.97 -8.49
C ARG A 53 17.58 -9.17 -9.09
N VAL A 54 17.82 -10.29 -9.79
CA VAL A 54 19.15 -10.71 -10.29
C VAL A 54 19.27 -10.49 -11.80
N SER A 55 18.23 -10.73 -12.59
CA SER A 55 18.23 -10.45 -14.04
C SER A 55 16.86 -9.97 -14.48
N ARG A 56 16.70 -8.64 -14.48
CA ARG A 56 15.47 -7.97 -14.92
C ARG A 56 15.21 -8.23 -16.41
N GLU A 57 16.23 -8.19 -17.26
CA GLU A 57 16.09 -8.36 -18.72
C GLU A 57 15.43 -9.69 -19.10
N LEU A 58 15.81 -10.79 -18.42
CA LEU A 58 15.20 -12.10 -18.62
C LEU A 58 13.73 -12.14 -18.20
N VAL A 59 13.37 -11.41 -17.14
CA VAL A 59 11.97 -11.32 -16.69
C VAL A 59 11.16 -10.45 -17.63
N ILE A 60 11.70 -9.33 -18.12
CA ILE A 60 11.00 -8.44 -19.05
C ILE A 60 10.65 -9.18 -20.33
N GLY A 61 11.60 -9.91 -20.95
CA GLY A 61 11.29 -10.66 -22.17
C GLY A 61 10.27 -11.81 -21.97
N ALA A 62 10.15 -12.34 -20.75
CA ALA A 62 9.12 -13.33 -20.42
C ALA A 62 7.77 -12.66 -20.10
N ALA A 63 7.80 -11.49 -19.46
CA ALA A 63 6.63 -10.67 -19.19
C ALA A 63 6.02 -10.12 -20.49
N ASP A 64 6.83 -9.60 -21.41
CA ASP A 64 6.39 -9.12 -22.72
C ASP A 64 5.64 -10.22 -23.49
N ARG A 65 6.19 -11.45 -23.55
CA ARG A 65 5.52 -12.61 -24.15
C ARG A 65 4.22 -13.00 -23.45
N PHE A 66 4.20 -12.92 -22.11
CA PHE A 66 2.99 -13.16 -21.36
C PHE A 66 1.90 -12.13 -21.69
N TYR A 67 2.26 -10.85 -21.74
CA TYR A 67 1.33 -9.79 -22.12
C TYR A 67 0.83 -9.97 -23.56
N GLU A 68 1.71 -10.27 -24.51
CA GLU A 68 1.31 -10.58 -25.89
C GLU A 68 0.25 -11.69 -25.93
N ASN A 69 0.52 -12.83 -25.29
CA ASN A 69 -0.40 -13.97 -25.27
C ASN A 69 -1.74 -13.63 -24.60
N GLN A 70 -1.72 -12.91 -23.48
CA GLN A 70 -2.93 -12.51 -22.77
C GLN A 70 -3.74 -11.46 -23.55
N LEU A 71 -3.06 -10.64 -24.35
CA LEU A 71 -3.72 -9.63 -25.17
C LEU A 71 -4.25 -10.20 -26.48
N GLU A 72 -3.77 -11.35 -26.97
CA GLU A 72 -4.35 -12.00 -28.16
C GLU A 72 -5.86 -12.15 -28.05
N SER A 73 -6.38 -12.54 -26.88
CA SER A 73 -7.82 -12.67 -26.64
C SER A 73 -8.55 -11.33 -26.46
N LEU A 74 -7.80 -10.24 -26.26
CA LEU A 74 -8.30 -8.88 -26.08
C LEU A 74 -8.07 -8.01 -27.34
N LYS A 75 -7.45 -8.55 -28.40
CA LYS A 75 -7.27 -7.87 -29.68
C LYS A 75 -8.63 -7.61 -30.32
N GLY A 76 -8.80 -6.40 -30.86
CA GLY A 76 -10.05 -5.96 -31.48
C GLY A 76 -11.08 -5.38 -30.50
N GLN A 77 -10.78 -5.38 -29.19
CA GLN A 77 -11.53 -4.58 -28.23
C GLN A 77 -10.97 -3.15 -28.16
N ASP A 78 -11.87 -2.18 -28.10
CA ASP A 78 -11.52 -0.81 -27.73
C ASP A 78 -11.63 -0.62 -26.21
N TYR A 79 -10.72 0.17 -25.65
CA TYR A 79 -10.77 0.60 -24.26
C TYR A 79 -10.89 2.12 -24.17
N ASP A 80 -11.65 2.61 -23.18
CA ASP A 80 -11.63 4.02 -22.80
C ASP A 80 -10.39 4.33 -21.95
N TYR A 81 -9.97 3.37 -21.11
CA TYR A 81 -8.85 3.53 -20.20
C TYR A 81 -7.95 2.30 -20.19
N VAL A 82 -6.64 2.53 -20.18
CA VAL A 82 -5.64 1.54 -19.74
C VAL A 82 -5.14 2.01 -18.37
N PHE A 83 -5.59 1.35 -17.31
CA PHE A 83 -5.28 1.72 -15.93
C PHE A 83 -4.23 0.79 -15.32
N VAL A 84 -3.04 1.33 -15.06
CA VAL A 84 -1.88 0.59 -14.57
C VAL A 84 -1.58 0.98 -13.13
N ILE A 85 -1.43 -0.01 -12.25
CA ILE A 85 -0.86 0.14 -10.91
C ILE A 85 0.58 -0.34 -10.93
N ASN A 86 1.52 0.56 -10.60
CA ASN A 86 2.97 0.33 -10.45
C ASN A 86 3.74 -0.04 -11.74
N GLY A 87 3.18 -0.86 -12.64
CA GLY A 87 3.79 -1.22 -13.92
C GLY A 87 5.15 -1.93 -13.78
N GLN A 88 5.29 -2.79 -12.78
CA GLN A 88 6.53 -3.46 -12.37
C GLN A 88 7.25 -4.19 -13.51
N THR A 89 6.49 -4.83 -14.40
CA THR A 89 7.07 -5.63 -15.50
C THR A 89 6.71 -5.11 -16.90
N LEU A 90 6.05 -3.95 -16.99
CA LEU A 90 5.74 -3.31 -18.25
C LEU A 90 6.99 -2.67 -18.85
N SER A 91 7.37 -3.11 -20.05
CA SER A 91 8.42 -2.50 -20.85
C SER A 91 7.89 -1.35 -21.70
N SER A 92 8.78 -0.46 -22.12
CA SER A 92 8.48 0.58 -23.10
C SER A 92 8.02 0.00 -24.44
N VAL A 93 8.53 -1.18 -24.84
CA VAL A 93 8.11 -1.90 -26.06
C VAL A 93 6.65 -2.33 -25.95
N THR A 94 6.27 -2.93 -24.81
CA THR A 94 4.90 -3.36 -24.54
C THR A 94 3.95 -2.17 -24.51
N LEU A 95 4.31 -1.09 -23.80
CA LEU A 95 3.52 0.14 -23.75
C LEU A 95 3.35 0.78 -25.13
N ALA A 96 4.42 0.85 -25.93
CA ALA A 96 4.36 1.39 -27.30
C ALA A 96 3.39 0.58 -28.19
N ARG A 97 3.35 -0.75 -28.05
CA ARG A 97 2.38 -1.59 -28.77
C ARG A 97 0.95 -1.36 -28.30
N TRP A 98 0.74 -1.18 -27.00
CA TRP A 98 -0.60 -0.93 -26.47
C TRP A 98 -1.16 0.39 -26.96
N HIS A 99 -0.33 1.43 -27.12
CA HIS A 99 -0.72 2.67 -27.79
C HIS A 99 -1.17 2.44 -29.24
N GLN A 100 -0.57 1.48 -29.96
CA GLN A 100 -1.01 1.12 -31.31
C GLN A 100 -2.31 0.32 -31.31
N TYR A 101 -2.50 -0.57 -30.33
CA TYR A 101 -3.72 -1.38 -30.22
C TYR A 101 -4.92 -0.59 -29.72
N TYR A 102 -4.69 0.38 -28.84
CA TYR A 102 -5.74 1.14 -28.15
C TYR A 102 -5.54 2.65 -28.33
N PRO A 103 -5.53 3.17 -29.56
CA PRO A 103 -5.17 4.56 -29.85
C PRO A 103 -6.15 5.61 -29.29
N ARG A 104 -7.34 5.18 -28.85
CA ARG A 104 -8.35 6.05 -28.21
C ARG A 104 -8.36 5.95 -26.69
N ALA A 105 -7.65 4.97 -26.12
CA ALA A 105 -7.63 4.76 -24.69
C ALA A 105 -6.76 5.82 -24.02
N LYS A 106 -7.17 6.27 -22.85
CA LYS A 106 -6.33 7.11 -22.00
C LYS A 106 -5.53 6.23 -21.04
N PHE A 107 -4.22 6.40 -21.06
CA PHE A 107 -3.27 5.64 -20.25
C PHE A 107 -3.09 6.33 -18.91
N VAL A 108 -3.52 5.65 -17.85
CA VAL A 108 -3.49 6.14 -16.48
C VAL A 108 -2.55 5.28 -15.66
N LEU A 109 -1.53 5.90 -15.06
CA LEU A 109 -0.60 5.26 -14.13
C LEU A 109 -0.87 5.73 -12.71
N TYR A 110 -0.97 4.77 -11.79
CA TYR A 110 -0.84 5.03 -10.36
C TYR A 110 0.37 4.29 -9.79
N MET A 111 1.37 5.05 -9.36
CA MET A 111 2.55 4.51 -8.69
C MET A 111 2.26 4.29 -7.22
N TRP A 112 2.09 3.02 -6.87
CA TRP A 112 1.87 2.54 -5.50
C TRP A 112 3.17 2.44 -4.69
N ASP A 113 4.32 2.43 -5.37
CA ASP A 113 5.63 2.32 -4.77
C ASP A 113 6.51 3.46 -5.26
N SER A 114 7.48 3.85 -4.43
CA SER A 114 8.37 4.96 -4.76
C SER A 114 9.22 4.60 -5.97
N PHE A 115 9.53 5.60 -6.81
CA PHE A 115 10.42 5.37 -7.95
C PHE A 115 11.83 4.99 -7.47
N GLY A 116 12.34 5.68 -6.45
CA GLY A 116 13.69 5.46 -5.94
C GLY A 116 14.72 5.47 -7.09
N ASN A 117 15.50 4.39 -7.22
CA ASN A 117 16.50 4.26 -8.31
C ASN A 117 15.96 3.56 -9.57
N ARG A 118 14.64 3.40 -9.72
CA ARG A 118 14.01 2.71 -10.87
C ARG A 118 13.92 3.64 -12.09
N ARG A 119 15.06 3.95 -12.72
CA ARG A 119 15.13 4.82 -13.91
C ARG A 119 14.13 4.43 -15.00
N TRP A 120 13.98 3.14 -15.24
CA TRP A 120 13.03 2.60 -16.22
C TRP A 120 11.56 2.91 -15.92
N ALA A 121 11.17 2.99 -14.64
CA ALA A 121 9.80 3.33 -14.27
C ALA A 121 9.54 4.81 -14.57
N VAL A 122 10.59 5.64 -14.39
CA VAL A 122 10.59 7.05 -14.79
C VAL A 122 10.51 7.17 -16.32
N ASP A 123 11.30 6.41 -17.08
CA ASP A 123 11.28 6.42 -18.55
C ASP A 123 9.89 6.06 -19.10
N ASN A 124 9.22 5.10 -18.45
CA ASN A 124 7.88 4.67 -18.83
C ASN A 124 6.80 5.74 -18.61
N LEU A 125 7.04 6.79 -17.81
CA LEU A 125 6.07 7.88 -17.59
C LEU A 125 5.64 8.56 -18.89
N ASN A 126 6.48 8.54 -19.92
CA ASN A 126 6.18 9.14 -21.22
C ASN A 126 5.06 8.42 -21.98
N TYR A 127 4.69 7.21 -21.57
CA TYR A 127 3.59 6.43 -22.18
C TYR A 127 2.25 6.61 -21.45
N PHE A 128 2.17 7.48 -20.45
CA PHE A 128 0.95 7.70 -19.69
C PHE A 128 0.47 9.15 -19.78
N ASP A 129 -0.82 9.32 -20.09
CA ASP A 129 -1.49 10.60 -20.18
C ASP A 129 -1.70 11.21 -18.79
N VAL A 130 -2.09 10.38 -17.83
CA VAL A 130 -2.33 10.79 -16.43
C VAL A 130 -1.51 9.93 -15.50
N LYS A 131 -0.80 10.58 -14.58
CA LYS A 131 0.18 9.94 -13.70
C LYS A 131 -0.04 10.38 -12.27
N PHE A 132 -0.17 9.40 -11.38
CA PHE A 132 -0.31 9.59 -9.94
C PHE A 132 0.81 8.89 -9.19
N THR A 133 1.14 9.39 -8.01
CA THR A 133 2.00 8.70 -7.04
C THR A 133 1.53 8.96 -5.62
N PHE A 134 1.69 7.95 -4.76
CA PHE A 134 1.46 8.07 -3.32
C PHE A 134 2.57 8.78 -2.56
N ASP A 135 3.74 8.95 -3.20
CA ASP A 135 4.93 9.55 -2.59
C ASP A 135 5.02 11.03 -2.99
N ARG A 136 5.06 11.91 -1.97
CA ARG A 136 5.02 13.36 -2.17
C ARG A 136 6.30 13.89 -2.83
N GLU A 137 7.44 13.27 -2.54
CA GLU A 137 8.71 13.70 -3.12
C GLU A 137 8.82 13.26 -4.58
N ASP A 138 8.33 12.07 -4.92
CA ASP A 138 8.22 11.65 -6.32
C ASP A 138 7.26 12.55 -7.11
N ALA A 139 6.14 12.98 -6.50
CA ALA A 139 5.20 13.89 -7.14
C ALA A 139 5.86 15.21 -7.55
N LYS A 140 6.66 15.79 -6.64
CA LYS A 140 7.43 17.02 -6.91
C LYS A 140 8.54 16.78 -7.94
N ALA A 141 9.30 15.70 -7.78
CA ALA A 141 10.48 15.43 -8.62
C ALA A 141 10.12 15.17 -10.09
N TYR A 142 8.98 14.53 -10.34
CA TYR A 142 8.58 14.10 -11.68
C TYR A 142 7.31 14.80 -12.20
N GLY A 143 6.80 15.80 -11.49
CA GLY A 143 5.60 16.56 -11.91
C GLY A 143 4.34 15.70 -11.98
N LEU A 144 4.17 14.77 -11.04
CA LEU A 144 3.04 13.83 -11.00
C LEU A 144 1.94 14.35 -10.08
N ASN A 145 0.72 13.86 -10.27
CA ASN A 145 -0.36 14.13 -9.34
C ASN A 145 -0.10 13.37 -8.04
N PHE A 146 -0.01 14.09 -6.93
CA PHE A 146 0.11 13.46 -5.62
C PHE A 146 -1.25 12.94 -5.18
N ARG A 147 -1.37 11.62 -5.01
CA ARG A 147 -2.57 10.97 -4.52
C ARG A 147 -2.16 9.89 -3.52
N PRO A 148 -2.45 10.08 -2.22
CA PRO A 148 -2.16 9.08 -1.20
C PRO A 148 -2.80 7.72 -1.53
N LEU A 149 -2.34 6.68 -0.83
CA LEU A 149 -3.00 5.38 -0.82
C LEU A 149 -4.47 5.51 -0.30
N PHE A 150 -5.12 4.38 -0.05
CA PHE A 150 -6.47 4.37 0.54
C PHE A 150 -6.61 3.34 1.65
N PHE A 151 -7.75 3.32 2.31
CA PHE A 151 -8.24 2.14 3.01
C PHE A 151 -9.48 1.58 2.31
N SER A 152 -9.68 0.28 2.42
CA SER A 152 -10.79 -0.42 1.80
C SER A 152 -11.81 -0.91 2.82
N SER A 153 -12.89 -1.47 2.29
CA SER A 153 -14.02 -1.93 3.10
C SER A 153 -13.59 -2.96 4.15
N GLY A 154 -14.27 -2.88 5.29
CA GLY A 154 -14.04 -3.70 6.48
C GLY A 154 -12.98 -3.13 7.43
N PHE A 155 -12.32 -2.03 7.04
CA PHE A 155 -11.56 -1.21 7.97
C PHE A 155 -12.36 -0.03 8.52
N GLU A 156 -13.56 0.26 8.03
CA GLU A 156 -14.40 1.29 8.64
C GLU A 156 -14.70 0.93 10.11
N ALA A 157 -14.69 1.95 10.98
CA ALA A 157 -14.95 1.78 12.40
C ALA A 157 -16.22 0.94 12.68
N SER A 158 -16.04 -0.19 13.36
CA SER A 158 -17.13 -0.98 13.94
C SER A 158 -17.41 -0.49 15.36
N SER A 159 -18.65 -0.08 15.63
CA SER A 159 -19.04 0.55 16.89
C SER A 159 -19.25 -0.41 18.07
N GLN A 160 -18.89 -1.70 17.95
CA GLN A 160 -19.34 -2.73 18.90
C GLN A 160 -18.24 -3.65 19.46
N VAL A 161 -16.97 -3.46 19.12
CA VAL A 161 -15.89 -4.34 19.60
C VAL A 161 -15.23 -3.75 20.84
N ALA A 162 -15.27 -4.50 21.95
CA ALA A 162 -14.55 -4.14 23.16
C ALA A 162 -13.04 -4.11 22.90
N ILE A 163 -12.36 -3.10 23.44
CA ILE A 163 -10.91 -2.97 23.28
C ILE A 163 -10.21 -4.02 24.14
N GLU A 164 -9.44 -4.89 23.49
CA GLU A 164 -8.60 -5.92 24.11
C GLU A 164 -7.16 -5.44 24.27
N TRP A 165 -6.67 -4.69 23.28
CA TRP A 165 -5.28 -4.24 23.17
C TRP A 165 -5.20 -2.72 23.23
N ASP A 166 -4.36 -2.18 24.11
CA ASP A 166 -4.10 -0.75 24.15
C ASP A 166 -3.38 -0.30 22.86
N ILE A 167 -2.48 -1.15 22.37
CA ILE A 167 -1.78 -0.94 21.10
C ILE A 167 -1.48 -2.27 20.40
N SER A 168 -1.55 -2.26 19.06
CA SER A 168 -1.12 -3.40 18.24
C SER A 168 -0.23 -3.00 17.06
N PHE A 169 0.59 -3.94 16.60
CA PHE A 169 1.46 -3.83 15.43
C PHE A 169 1.33 -5.11 14.64
N ILE A 170 1.15 -4.98 13.33
CA ILE A 170 1.15 -6.09 12.39
C ILE A 170 2.01 -5.73 11.20
N GLY A 171 3.13 -6.43 11.04
CA GLY A 171 4.00 -6.23 9.90
C GLY A 171 5.15 -7.22 9.79
N THR A 172 5.72 -7.30 8.60
CA THR A 172 6.95 -8.07 8.36
C THR A 172 8.10 -7.46 9.16
N ALA A 173 8.75 -8.27 9.98
CA ALA A 173 9.92 -7.92 10.75
C ALA A 173 11.14 -7.77 9.83
N HIS A 174 11.30 -6.58 9.27
CA HIS A 174 12.39 -6.21 8.38
C HIS A 174 13.04 -4.90 8.84
N THR A 175 14.30 -4.68 8.43
CA THR A 175 15.11 -3.48 8.74
C THR A 175 15.27 -3.27 10.25
N ASP A 176 14.47 -2.43 10.87
CA ASP A 176 14.59 -1.98 12.27
C ASP A 176 13.25 -2.06 13.01
N ARG A 177 12.20 -2.59 12.36
CA ARG A 177 10.85 -2.70 12.92
C ARG A 177 10.81 -3.45 14.25
N TYR A 178 11.56 -4.54 14.37
CA TYR A 178 11.69 -5.27 15.64
C TYR A 178 12.22 -4.33 16.74
N ALA A 179 13.36 -3.66 16.50
CA ALA A 179 14.00 -2.80 17.49
C ALA A 179 13.09 -1.65 17.93
N ILE A 180 12.35 -1.05 16.99
CA ILE A 180 11.40 0.04 17.27
C ILE A 180 10.22 -0.48 18.10
N ALA A 181 9.58 -1.59 17.68
CA ALA A 181 8.48 -2.19 18.42
C ALA A 181 8.89 -2.60 19.85
N SER A 182 10.11 -3.14 20.03
CA SER A 182 10.67 -3.44 21.35
C SER A 182 10.88 -2.20 22.21
N LYS A 183 11.39 -1.10 21.63
CA LYS A 183 11.55 0.18 22.34
C LYS A 183 10.20 0.79 22.74
N VAL A 184 9.21 0.75 21.85
CA VAL A 184 7.83 1.18 22.15
C VAL A 184 7.24 0.35 23.29
N ALA A 185 7.38 -0.97 23.24
CA ALA A 185 6.90 -1.83 24.33
C ALA A 185 7.59 -1.54 25.67
N ALA A 186 8.89 -1.29 25.65
CA ALA A 186 9.63 -0.90 26.85
C ALA A 186 9.14 0.46 27.40
N ALA A 187 8.86 1.43 26.53
CA ALA A 187 8.36 2.76 26.91
C ALA A 187 6.94 2.71 27.52
N LEU A 188 6.07 1.82 27.05
CA LEU A 188 4.70 1.66 27.53
C LEU A 188 4.60 0.92 28.88
N GLY A 189 5.64 0.18 29.27
CA GLY A 189 5.71 -0.56 30.53
C GLY A 189 4.72 -1.74 30.61
N LYS A 190 4.73 -2.43 31.76
CA LYS A 190 3.99 -3.70 31.96
C LYS A 190 2.47 -3.57 32.10
N LYS A 191 1.95 -2.35 32.27
CA LYS A 191 0.51 -2.11 32.47
C LYS A 191 -0.27 -2.14 31.16
N SER A 192 0.41 -1.87 30.04
CA SER A 192 -0.23 -1.80 28.72
C SER A 192 -0.40 -3.19 28.12
N LYS A 193 -1.59 -3.50 27.61
CA LYS A 193 -1.88 -4.70 26.82
C LYS A 193 -1.42 -4.48 25.38
N ILE A 194 -0.39 -5.22 24.97
CA ILE A 194 0.28 -5.03 23.68
C ILE A 194 0.09 -6.29 22.83
N TYR A 195 -0.30 -6.10 21.56
CA TYR A 195 -0.34 -7.17 20.57
C TYR A 195 0.68 -6.94 19.46
N TRP A 196 1.78 -7.70 19.44
CA TRP A 196 2.80 -7.64 18.39
C TRP A 196 2.76 -8.86 17.48
N TYR A 197 2.52 -8.60 16.19
CA TYR A 197 2.64 -9.59 15.13
C TYR A 197 3.80 -9.25 14.20
N LEU A 198 4.98 -9.75 14.56
CA LEU A 198 6.22 -9.60 13.81
C LEU A 198 6.42 -10.80 12.88
N PHE A 199 6.00 -10.66 11.62
CA PHE A 199 6.03 -11.75 10.64
C PHE A 199 7.42 -11.94 10.03
N LEU A 200 7.86 -13.19 9.90
CA LEU A 200 9.02 -13.61 9.10
C LEU A 200 8.61 -14.73 8.15
N GLN A 201 9.20 -14.78 6.95
CA GLN A 201 8.80 -15.77 5.93
C GLN A 201 9.15 -17.21 6.33
N ALA A 202 10.21 -17.40 7.13
CA ALA A 202 10.64 -18.70 7.61
C ALA A 202 11.58 -18.57 8.82
N PRO A 203 11.70 -19.61 9.67
CA PRO A 203 12.60 -19.61 10.83
C PRO A 203 14.07 -19.32 10.50
N TRP A 204 14.57 -19.73 9.33
CA TRP A 204 15.96 -19.47 8.95
C TRP A 204 16.24 -17.98 8.69
N VAL A 205 15.22 -17.20 8.30
CA VAL A 205 15.34 -15.75 8.09
C VAL A 205 15.68 -15.02 9.39
N TYR A 206 15.13 -15.50 10.53
CA TYR A 206 15.48 -15.00 11.85
C TYR A 206 16.99 -15.13 12.10
N TRP A 207 17.58 -16.30 11.87
CA TRP A 207 19.00 -16.52 12.10
C TRP A 207 19.88 -15.65 11.19
N LEU A 208 19.47 -15.49 9.92
CA LEU A 208 20.12 -14.56 9.00
C LEU A 208 20.12 -13.12 9.56
N TYR A 209 18.97 -12.61 10.01
CA TYR A 209 18.87 -11.26 10.57
C TYR A 209 19.55 -11.12 11.92
N LYS A 210 19.51 -12.14 12.79
CA LYS A 210 20.20 -12.15 14.08
C LYS A 210 21.69 -11.88 13.93
N ILE A 211 22.31 -12.40 12.86
CA ILE A 211 23.74 -12.25 12.56
C ILE A 211 24.00 -10.96 11.78
N SER A 212 23.24 -10.71 10.70
CA SER A 212 23.52 -9.64 9.74
C SER A 212 22.98 -8.27 10.13
N ASN A 213 21.99 -8.20 11.02
CA ASN A 213 21.26 -6.98 11.32
C ASN A 213 21.32 -6.61 12.80
N ARG A 214 21.98 -5.48 13.10
CA ARG A 214 22.16 -5.00 14.49
C ARG A 214 20.83 -4.79 15.22
N SER A 215 19.77 -4.44 14.52
CA SER A 215 18.44 -4.23 15.10
C SER A 215 17.82 -5.51 15.65
N PHE A 216 18.29 -6.69 15.25
CA PHE A 216 17.76 -7.99 15.67
C PHE A 216 18.60 -8.67 16.76
N ARG A 217 19.68 -8.03 17.23
CA ARG A 217 20.62 -8.63 18.20
C ARG A 217 19.97 -9.07 19.50
N GLU A 218 18.95 -8.37 19.96
CA GLU A 218 18.20 -8.73 21.18
C GLU A 218 16.96 -9.61 20.90
N ALA A 219 16.67 -9.90 19.63
CA ALA A 219 15.48 -10.66 19.26
C ALA A 219 15.58 -12.14 19.61
N LYS A 220 14.49 -12.73 20.08
CA LYS A 220 14.34 -14.16 20.31
C LYS A 220 13.47 -14.75 19.19
N LEU A 221 13.68 -16.02 18.86
CA LEU A 221 12.88 -16.71 17.85
C LEU A 221 11.38 -16.66 18.19
N THR A 222 11.04 -16.69 19.47
CA THR A 222 9.66 -16.62 20.01
C THR A 222 8.98 -15.27 19.80
N ASP A 223 9.74 -14.22 19.48
CA ASP A 223 9.18 -12.88 19.22
C ASP A 223 8.54 -12.80 17.82
N PHE A 224 8.75 -13.82 16.97
CA PHE A 224 8.31 -13.83 15.58
C PHE A 224 7.19 -14.83 15.33
N LYS A 225 6.39 -14.51 14.31
CA LYS A 225 5.36 -15.38 13.75
C LYS A 225 5.74 -15.75 12.31
N PHE A 226 5.39 -16.96 11.90
CA PHE A 226 5.79 -17.53 10.60
C PHE A 226 4.62 -17.88 9.69
N SER A 227 3.38 -17.74 10.18
CA SER A 227 2.18 -17.77 9.34
C SER A 227 1.83 -16.35 8.89
N SER A 228 1.29 -16.22 7.69
CA SER A 228 0.70 -14.95 7.25
C SER A 228 -0.69 -14.80 7.86
N LEU A 229 -1.05 -13.59 8.30
CA LEU A 229 -2.42 -13.26 8.67
C LEU A 229 -3.28 -13.03 7.42
N THR A 230 -4.55 -13.42 7.50
CA THR A 230 -5.56 -13.05 6.51
C THR A 230 -6.02 -11.60 6.72
N LYS A 231 -6.69 -11.01 5.73
CA LYS A 231 -7.28 -9.66 5.87
C LYS A 231 -8.27 -9.59 7.04
N SER A 232 -9.10 -10.63 7.23
CA SER A 232 -10.07 -10.70 8.33
C SER A 232 -9.41 -10.79 9.71
N ASP A 233 -8.27 -11.50 9.83
CA ASP A 233 -7.52 -11.54 11.10
C ASP A 233 -6.99 -10.14 11.44
N VAL A 234 -6.43 -9.45 10.44
CA VAL A 234 -5.93 -8.08 10.57
C VAL A 234 -7.05 -7.12 11.01
N GLN A 235 -8.21 -7.18 10.36
CA GLN A 235 -9.38 -6.37 10.71
C GLN A 235 -9.87 -6.65 12.13
N SER A 236 -9.88 -7.91 12.56
CA SER A 236 -10.29 -8.30 13.91
C SER A 236 -9.37 -7.72 14.97
N ILE A 237 -8.05 -7.81 14.75
CA ILE A 237 -7.04 -7.22 15.64
C ILE A 237 -7.19 -5.69 15.67
N PHE A 238 -7.40 -5.06 14.52
CA PHE A 238 -7.65 -3.61 14.41
C PHE A 238 -8.83 -3.17 15.25
N ASN A 239 -9.98 -3.85 15.10
CA ASN A 239 -11.19 -3.52 15.81
C ASN A 239 -11.03 -3.67 17.33
N ALA A 240 -10.30 -4.70 17.76
CA ALA A 240 -9.97 -4.95 19.17
C ALA A 240 -8.82 -4.08 19.73
N SER A 241 -8.20 -3.22 18.92
CA SER A 241 -7.10 -2.34 19.35
C SER A 241 -7.57 -0.90 19.58
N GLY A 242 -7.07 -0.23 20.61
CA GLY A 242 -7.29 1.21 20.83
C GLY A 242 -6.39 2.09 19.96
N CYS A 243 -5.15 1.63 19.75
CA CYS A 243 -4.14 2.29 18.95
C CYS A 243 -3.42 1.30 18.04
N ILE A 244 -2.94 1.76 16.89
CA ILE A 244 -2.10 1.00 15.96
C ILE A 244 -0.72 1.63 15.90
N LEU A 245 0.33 0.81 16.00
CA LEU A 245 1.69 1.19 15.69
C LEU A 245 1.95 0.93 14.19
N ASP A 246 2.40 1.95 13.47
CA ASP A 246 2.92 1.82 12.11
C ASP A 246 4.41 2.18 12.06
N ILE A 247 5.16 1.42 11.29
CA ILE A 247 6.61 1.60 11.12
C ILE A 247 6.93 1.44 9.63
N GLU A 248 7.05 2.55 8.94
CA GLU A 248 7.47 2.62 7.54
C GLU A 248 8.93 2.17 7.37
N HIS A 249 9.34 1.91 6.12
CA HIS A 249 10.75 1.70 5.83
C HIS A 249 11.51 3.04 5.92
N PRO A 250 12.73 3.14 6.48
CA PRO A 250 13.45 4.43 6.64
C PRO A 250 13.65 5.28 5.38
N LYS A 251 13.51 4.66 4.20
CA LYS A 251 13.67 5.32 2.89
C LYS A 251 12.33 5.68 2.23
N GLN A 252 11.21 5.33 2.85
CA GLN A 252 9.87 5.58 2.33
C GLN A 252 9.39 6.92 2.88
N THR A 253 8.88 7.80 2.01
CA THR A 253 8.32 9.09 2.46
C THR A 253 6.79 9.10 2.41
N GLY A 254 6.18 8.41 1.45
CA GLY A 254 4.72 8.20 1.42
C GLY A 254 4.19 7.38 2.60
N LEU A 255 2.92 7.59 2.96
CA LEU A 255 2.26 6.82 4.03
C LEU A 255 2.02 5.37 3.61
N THR A 256 2.01 4.46 4.59
CA THR A 256 1.73 3.04 4.35
C THR A 256 0.21 2.79 4.25
N MET A 257 -0.19 1.64 3.69
CA MET A 257 -1.57 1.15 3.81
C MET A 257 -2.01 1.06 5.27
N ARG A 258 -1.11 0.65 6.17
CA ARG A 258 -1.40 0.49 7.60
C ARG A 258 -1.81 1.80 8.26
N THR A 259 -1.17 2.91 7.87
CA THR A 259 -1.57 4.26 8.30
C THR A 259 -3.01 4.58 7.88
N LEU A 260 -3.38 4.30 6.62
CA LEU A 260 -4.72 4.64 6.13
C LEU A 260 -5.81 3.68 6.61
N GLU A 261 -5.49 2.40 6.79
CA GLU A 261 -6.38 1.45 7.46
C GLU A 261 -6.69 1.88 8.90
N THR A 262 -5.70 2.45 9.59
CA THR A 262 -5.86 2.99 10.95
C THR A 262 -6.81 4.18 10.95
N LEU A 263 -6.67 5.07 9.95
CA LEU A 263 -7.59 6.17 9.69
C LEU A 263 -9.02 5.67 9.45
N GLY A 264 -9.19 4.66 8.58
CA GLY A 264 -10.49 4.02 8.32
C GLY A 264 -11.13 3.45 9.59
N ALA A 265 -10.33 2.82 10.43
CA ALA A 265 -10.82 2.19 11.66
C ALA A 265 -11.11 3.19 12.78
N ARG A 266 -10.87 4.49 12.54
CA ARG A 266 -10.97 5.57 13.55
C ARG A 266 -10.20 5.21 14.82
N LYS A 267 -9.01 4.64 14.64
CA LYS A 267 -8.11 4.27 15.73
C LYS A 267 -7.00 5.31 15.83
N LYS A 268 -6.41 5.41 17.02
CA LYS A 268 -5.22 6.23 17.21
C LYS A 268 -4.04 5.60 16.48
N LEU A 269 -3.13 6.43 15.98
CA LEU A 269 -1.94 6.01 15.27
C LEU A 269 -0.69 6.45 16.04
N VAL A 270 0.18 5.52 16.36
CA VAL A 270 1.59 5.82 16.67
C VAL A 270 2.40 5.49 15.42
N THR A 271 3.19 6.42 14.90
CA THR A 271 3.95 6.18 13.66
C THR A 271 5.34 6.78 13.69
N THR A 272 6.30 6.11 13.04
CA THR A 272 7.62 6.71 12.76
C THR A 272 7.62 7.62 11.53
N ASN A 273 6.54 7.62 10.73
CA ASN A 273 6.48 8.35 9.47
C ASN A 273 6.15 9.83 9.72
N GLN A 274 7.18 10.67 9.70
CA GLN A 274 7.05 12.11 9.92
C GLN A 274 6.21 12.82 8.85
N SER A 275 6.12 12.26 7.64
CA SER A 275 5.38 12.87 6.53
C SER A 275 3.89 13.00 6.82
N VAL A 276 3.34 12.22 7.77
CA VAL A 276 1.91 12.27 8.14
C VAL A 276 1.47 13.69 8.55
N ARG A 277 2.39 14.51 9.07
CA ARG A 277 2.13 15.91 9.44
C ARG A 277 1.72 16.80 8.26
N HIS A 278 1.98 16.37 7.03
CA HIS A 278 1.62 17.10 5.81
C HIS A 278 0.27 16.68 5.21
N TYR A 279 -0.49 15.82 5.90
CA TYR A 279 -1.79 15.33 5.43
C TYR A 279 -2.90 16.08 6.15
N ASP A 280 -3.99 16.33 5.43
CA ASP A 280 -5.17 17.09 5.89
C ASP A 280 -5.94 16.43 7.04
N PHE A 281 -5.72 15.13 7.28
CA PHE A 281 -6.29 14.40 8.41
C PHE A 281 -5.40 14.38 9.67
N PHE A 282 -4.24 15.05 9.64
CA PHE A 282 -3.34 15.06 10.79
C PHE A 282 -3.95 15.80 12.00
N ASP A 283 -4.04 15.09 13.12
CA ASP A 283 -4.46 15.63 14.41
C ASP A 283 -3.62 14.98 15.52
N GLU A 284 -2.98 15.79 16.37
CA GLU A 284 -2.11 15.30 17.45
C GLU A 284 -2.88 14.53 18.54
N CYS A 285 -4.19 14.73 18.66
CA CYS A 285 -5.04 13.91 19.51
C CYS A 285 -5.23 12.50 18.95
N ASN A 286 -5.05 12.28 17.65
CA ASN A 286 -5.22 10.98 17.00
C ASN A 286 -3.91 10.34 16.58
N ILE A 287 -2.88 11.14 16.29
CA ILE A 287 -1.64 10.69 15.67
C ILE A 287 -0.44 11.15 16.51
N CYS A 288 0.26 10.19 17.09
CA CYS A 288 1.51 10.39 17.79
C CYS A 288 2.67 10.01 16.86
N VAL A 289 3.41 11.02 16.40
CA VAL A 289 4.61 10.79 15.59
C VAL A 289 5.82 10.62 16.50
N VAL A 290 6.48 9.48 16.42
CA VAL A 290 7.59 9.11 17.32
C VAL A 290 8.94 9.10 16.60
N ASP A 291 9.99 9.44 17.33
CA ASP A 291 11.36 9.27 16.84
C ASP A 291 11.70 7.78 16.71
N ARG A 292 12.36 7.43 15.60
CA ARG A 292 12.71 6.04 15.27
C ARG A 292 13.75 5.45 16.23
N TRP A 293 14.62 6.28 16.80
CA TRP A 293 15.73 5.85 17.65
C TRP A 293 15.37 5.91 19.13
N ALA A 294 14.54 6.85 19.52
CA ALA A 294 14.06 7.08 20.88
C ALA A 294 12.54 7.37 20.88
N PRO A 295 11.69 6.36 20.58
CA PRO A 295 10.25 6.56 20.51
C PRO A 295 9.69 6.94 21.89
N LYS A 296 8.88 7.99 21.93
CA LYS A 296 8.21 8.47 23.14
C LYS A 296 6.73 8.67 22.84
N ILE A 297 5.88 8.01 23.62
CA ILE A 297 4.43 8.15 23.53
C ILE A 297 3.98 8.90 24.79
N PRO A 298 3.23 10.01 24.69
CA PRO A 298 2.66 10.68 25.85
C PRO A 298 1.81 9.72 26.68
N SER A 299 1.89 9.82 28.01
CA SER A 299 1.26 8.85 28.92
C SER A 299 -0.26 8.78 28.80
N ASP A 300 -0.88 9.87 28.35
CA ASP A 300 -2.31 10.04 28.15
C ASP A 300 -2.74 9.79 26.68
N PHE A 301 -1.79 9.61 25.76
CA PHE A 301 -2.13 9.47 24.33
C PHE A 301 -3.00 8.23 24.09
N LEU A 302 -2.73 7.10 24.74
CA LEU A 302 -3.51 5.88 24.54
C LEU A 302 -4.92 5.94 25.17
N THR A 303 -5.14 6.81 26.16
CA THR A 303 -6.39 6.89 26.92
C THR A 303 -7.28 8.07 26.51
N THR A 304 -6.70 9.09 25.89
CA THR A 304 -7.46 10.22 25.36
C THR A 304 -8.36 9.78 24.20
N PRO A 305 -9.64 10.20 24.16
CA PRO A 305 -10.55 9.81 23.09
C PRO A 305 -10.06 10.21 21.69
N TYR A 306 -10.42 9.40 20.70
CA TYR A 306 -10.24 9.75 19.30
C TYR A 306 -11.11 10.95 18.94
N ARG A 307 -10.55 11.91 18.18
CA ARG A 307 -11.28 13.05 17.62
C ARG A 307 -11.72 12.72 16.20
N ASP A 308 -13.00 12.84 15.92
CA ASP A 308 -13.49 12.56 14.57
C ASP A 308 -12.92 13.51 13.52
N ILE A 309 -12.78 13.00 12.30
CA ILE A 309 -12.24 13.70 11.14
C ILE A 309 -13.40 14.12 10.24
N ASP A 310 -13.24 15.24 9.56
CA ASP A 310 -14.22 15.73 8.58
C ASP A 310 -14.62 14.63 7.59
N VAL A 311 -15.92 14.54 7.32
CA VAL A 311 -16.49 13.46 6.50
C VAL A 311 -15.94 13.44 5.07
N ASN A 312 -15.62 14.62 4.51
CA ASN A 312 -15.09 14.72 3.16
C ASN A 312 -13.63 14.30 3.12
N ILE A 313 -12.84 14.69 4.14
CA ILE A 313 -11.46 14.21 4.32
C ILE A 313 -11.48 12.69 4.47
N TYR A 314 -12.27 12.14 5.39
CA TYR A 314 -12.37 10.69 5.60
C TYR A 314 -12.78 9.95 4.31
N HIS A 315 -13.79 10.45 3.59
CA HIS A 315 -14.21 9.88 2.32
C HIS A 315 -13.11 9.93 1.26
N SER A 316 -12.30 11.00 1.23
CA SER A 316 -11.23 11.13 0.26
C SER A 316 -10.24 9.98 0.40
N TYR A 317 -9.92 9.48 1.59
CA TYR A 317 -9.00 8.35 1.81
C TYR A 317 -9.63 6.96 1.69
N ARG A 318 -10.94 6.86 1.42
CA ARG A 318 -11.58 5.59 1.07
C ARG A 318 -11.20 5.18 -0.34
N LEU A 319 -11.24 3.88 -0.63
CA LEU A 319 -11.06 3.36 -1.99
C LEU A 319 -12.00 4.09 -2.97
N GLU A 320 -13.24 4.39 -2.57
CA GLU A 320 -14.16 5.14 -3.42
C GLU A 320 -13.68 6.56 -3.73
N GLY A 321 -13.23 7.32 -2.73
CA GLY A 321 -12.67 8.65 -2.94
C GLY A 321 -11.38 8.63 -3.77
N TRP A 322 -10.59 7.57 -3.62
CA TRP A 322 -9.40 7.35 -4.41
C TRP A 322 -9.70 7.10 -5.89
N VAL A 323 -10.69 6.27 -6.22
CA VAL A 323 -11.14 6.08 -7.59
C VAL A 323 -11.78 7.35 -8.15
N ASP A 324 -12.52 8.11 -7.34
CA ASP A 324 -13.13 9.38 -7.75
C ASP A 324 -12.09 10.34 -8.31
N GLU A 325 -11.02 10.61 -7.55
CA GLU A 325 -9.99 11.57 -7.93
C GLU A 325 -9.23 11.13 -9.19
N ILE A 326 -8.84 9.85 -9.25
CA ILE A 326 -8.09 9.30 -10.40
C ILE A 326 -8.87 9.47 -11.70
N PHE A 327 -10.13 9.03 -11.71
CA PHE A 327 -10.92 9.05 -12.94
C PHE A 327 -11.56 10.41 -13.24
N GLN A 328 -11.69 11.29 -12.25
CA GLN A 328 -12.04 12.69 -12.50
C GLN A 328 -10.92 13.40 -13.28
N VAL A 329 -9.66 13.21 -12.90
CA VAL A 329 -8.51 13.78 -13.64
C VAL A 329 -8.37 13.09 -14.98
N ALA A 330 -8.55 11.77 -15.05
CA ALA A 330 -8.51 11.05 -16.33
C ALA A 330 -9.64 11.46 -17.31
N GLN A 331 -10.72 12.09 -16.88
CA GLN A 331 -11.75 12.58 -17.80
C GLN A 331 -11.48 13.99 -18.36
N ARG A 332 -10.64 14.78 -17.69
CA ARG A 332 -10.21 16.10 -18.19
C ARG A 332 -9.16 15.93 -19.28
#